data_AF-A0A1R1F169-F1
#
_entry.id   AF-A0A1R1F169-F1
#
_cell.length_a   1.000
_cell.length_b   1.000
_cell.length_c   1.000
_cell.angle_alpha   90.00
_cell.angle_beta   90.00
_cell.angle_gamma   90.00
#
_symmetry.space_group_name_H-M   'P 1'
#
loop_
_entity.id
_entity.type
_entity.pdbx_description
1 polymer ?
#
loop_
_entity_poly.entity_id
_entity_poly.type
_entity_poly.pdbx_seq_one_letter_code
_entity_poly.pdbx_strand_id
1 'polypeptide(L)' 'MNVQRAQEIASSPVMANVLLDGTPIYIQHVDELSETARVYPLDNPEAEREVPLYSLEEQDHFLG' A
#
# COMPACT_ATOMS: atom_id res chain seq x y z
N MET A 1 0.62 4.34 -7.03
CA MET A 1 0.32 5.54 -6.21
C MET A 1 1.57 6.43 -6.10
N ASN A 2 1.46 7.63 -5.52
CA ASN A 2 2.62 8.50 -5.26
C ASN A 2 3.10 8.38 -3.80
N VAL A 3 4.31 8.89 -3.50
CA VAL A 3 4.94 8.83 -2.17
C VAL A 3 4.09 9.47 -1.08
N GLN A 4 3.60 10.69 -1.32
CA GLN A 4 2.82 11.43 -0.33
C GLN A 4 1.59 10.64 0.13
N ARG A 5 0.82 10.10 -0.83
CA ARG A 5 -0.37 9.32 -0.51
C ARG A 5 -0.02 8.03 0.22
N ALA A 6 1.05 7.35 -0.18
CA ALA A 6 1.50 6.14 0.49
C ALA A 6 1.87 6.40 1.97
N GLN A 7 2.54 7.52 2.26
CA GLN A 7 2.90 7.92 3.63
C GLN A 7 1.67 8.25 4.48
N GLU A 8 0.66 8.93 3.90
CA GLU A 8 -0.62 9.17 4.58
C GLU A 8 -1.30 7.86 4.96
N ILE A 9 -1.35 6.89 4.03
CA ILE A 9 -1.93 5.57 4.28
C ILE A 9 -1.16 4.82 5.38
N ALA A 10 0.16 4.80 5.29
CA ALA A 10 1.01 4.07 6.26
C ALA A 10 0.99 4.68 7.67
N SER A 11 0.71 5.98 7.79
CA SER A 11 0.60 6.68 9.09
C SER A 11 -0.83 6.75 9.64
N SER A 12 -1.82 6.41 8.81
CA SER A 12 -3.24 6.46 9.19
C SER A 12 -3.61 5.31 10.13
N PRO A 13 -4.41 5.56 11.19
CA PRO A 13 -5.01 4.51 11.99
C PRO A 13 -6.18 3.81 11.28
N VAL A 14 -6.68 4.41 10.18
CA VAL A 14 -7.74 3.85 9.33
C VAL A 14 -7.09 3.19 8.13
N MET A 15 -7.39 1.91 7.94
CA MET A 15 -6.87 1.12 6.84
C MET A 15 -7.49 1.54 5.50
N ALA A 16 -6.64 1.99 4.57
CA ALA A 16 -7.05 2.23 3.19
C ALA A 16 -7.12 0.91 2.40
N ASN A 17 -7.95 0.87 1.37
CA ASN A 17 -8.04 -0.27 0.47
C ASN A 17 -6.96 -0.14 -0.62
N VAL A 18 -5.83 -0.81 -0.44
CA VAL A 18 -4.71 -0.81 -1.40
C VAL A 18 -4.55 -2.19 -2.02
N LEU A 19 -4.39 -2.22 -3.33
CA LEU A 19 -4.14 -3.42 -4.11
C LEU A 19 -2.72 -3.42 -4.70
N LEU A 20 -2.11 -4.60 -4.77
CA LEU A 20 -0.97 -4.94 -5.60
C LEU A 20 -1.41 -6.04 -6.56
N ASP A 21 -1.43 -5.76 -7.86
CA ASP A 21 -1.88 -6.71 -8.90
C ASP A 21 -3.25 -7.36 -8.56
N GLY A 22 -4.19 -6.56 -8.08
CA GLY A 22 -5.53 -7.01 -7.67
C GLY A 22 -5.61 -7.68 -6.29
N THR A 23 -4.48 -7.90 -5.61
CA THR A 23 -4.43 -8.51 -4.28
C THR A 23 -4.44 -7.43 -3.20
N PRO A 24 -5.35 -7.47 -2.21
CA PRO A 24 -5.33 -6.54 -1.09
C PRO A 24 -4.06 -6.68 -0.25
N ILE A 25 -3.42 -5.55 0.02
CA ILE A 25 -2.18 -5.48 0.81
C ILE A 25 -2.29 -4.46 1.94
N TYR A 26 -1.41 -4.62 2.93
CA TYR A 26 -1.10 -3.60 3.92
C TYR A 26 0.22 -2.91 3.56
N ILE A 27 0.27 -1.59 3.66
CA ILE A 27 1.53 -0.83 3.53
C ILE A 27 2.15 -0.70 4.92
N GLN A 28 3.24 -1.42 5.17
CA GLN A 28 3.94 -1.40 6.45
C GLN A 28 4.87 -0.19 6.59
N HIS A 29 5.61 0.13 5.53
CA HIS A 29 6.56 1.25 5.52
C HIS A 29 6.72 1.79 4.09
N VAL A 30 7.02 3.08 3.97
CA VAL A 30 7.31 3.76 2.70
C VAL A 30 8.72 4.32 2.76
N ASP A 31 9.53 3.97 1.78
CA ASP A 31 10.84 4.58 1.56
C ASP A 31 10.72 5.63 0.45
N GLU A 32 10.78 6.89 0.84
CA GLU A 32 10.68 8.04 -0.06
C GLU A 32 11.89 8.17 -0.99
N LEU A 33 13.08 7.76 -0.56
CA LEU A 33 14.30 7.92 -1.36
C LEU A 33 14.33 6.95 -2.55
N SER A 34 13.83 5.74 -2.34
CA SER A 34 13.78 4.68 -3.36
C SER A 34 12.43 4.58 -4.08
N GLU A 35 11.43 5.36 -3.65
CA GLU A 35 10.05 5.31 -4.13
C GLU A 35 9.45 3.89 -4.05
N THR A 36 9.77 3.17 -2.97
CA THR A 36 9.25 1.82 -2.69
C THR A 36 8.41 1.78 -1.41
N ALA A 37 7.66 0.70 -1.26
CA ALA A 37 6.97 0.37 -0.03
C ALA A 37 7.22 -1.08 0.37
N ARG A 38 7.34 -1.30 1.67
CA ARG A 38 7.24 -2.64 2.26
C ARG A 38 5.78 -2.97 2.48
N VAL A 39 5.33 -4.06 1.86
CA VAL A 39 3.94 -4.50 1.88
C VAL A 39 3.82 -5.97 2.22
N TYR A 40 2.63 -6.39 2.68
CA TYR A 40 2.27 -7.80 2.77
C TYR A 40 0.79 -8.01 2.37
N PRO A 41 0.43 -9.17 1.77
CA PRO A 41 -0.96 -9.55 1.55
C PRO A 41 -1.74 -9.66 2.86
N LEU A 42 -2.98 -9.17 2.89
CA LEU A 42 -3.79 -9.17 4.12
C LEU A 42 -4.08 -10.58 4.67
N ASP A 43 -4.12 -11.57 3.79
CA ASP A 43 -4.33 -12.98 4.12
C ASP A 43 -3.04 -13.72 4.50
N ASN A 44 -1.86 -13.12 4.25
CA ASN A 44 -0.57 -13.70 4.59
C ASN A 44 0.46 -12.63 5.03
N PRO A 45 0.40 -12.17 6.28
CA PRO A 45 1.30 -11.13 6.80
C PRO A 45 2.78 -11.50 6.85
N GLU A 46 3.12 -12.80 6.83
CA GLU A 46 4.53 -13.24 6.80
C GLU A 46 5.17 -13.05 5.42
N ALA A 47 4.38 -12.85 4.36
CA ALA A 47 4.85 -12.68 2.98
C ALA A 47 5.23 -11.23 2.65
N GLU A 48 5.99 -10.59 3.54
CA GLU A 48 6.51 -9.24 3.34
C GLU A 48 7.41 -9.15 2.11
N ARG A 49 7.28 -8.05 1.37
CA ARG A 49 8.12 -7.73 0.20
C ARG A 49 8.19 -6.23 -0.03
N GLU A 50 9.26 -5.81 -0.68
CA GLU A 50 9.43 -4.44 -1.14
C GLU A 50 8.97 -4.33 -2.60
N VAL A 51 8.11 -3.35 -2.89
CA VAL A 51 7.57 -3.11 -4.23
C VAL A 51 7.59 -1.62 -4.57
N PRO A 52 7.68 -1.25 -5.86
CA PRO A 52 7.60 0.15 -6.27
C PRO A 52 6.24 0.75 -5.94
N LEU A 53 6.21 2.00 -5.48
CA LEU A 53 4.95 2.68 -5.15
C LEU A 53 4.01 2.81 -6.36
N TYR A 54 4.56 2.94 -7.56
CA TYR A 54 3.75 3.05 -8.77
C TYR A 54 2.92 1.79 -9.07
N SER A 55 3.29 0.62 -8.54
CA SER A 55 2.53 -0.63 -8.72
C SER A 55 1.38 -0.81 -7.72
N LEU A 56 1.24 0.11 -6.76
CA LEU A 56 0.17 0.08 -5.77
C LEU A 56 -1.00 0.94 -6.23
N GLU A 57 -2.21 0.39 -6.11
CA GLU A 57 -3.45 1.05 -6.49
C GLU A 57 -4.34 1.21 -5.27
N GLU A 58 -4.72 2.44 -4.94
CA GLU A 58 -5.77 2.67 -3.95
C GLU A 58 -7.14 2.58 -4.62
N GLN A 59 -8.02 1.76 -4.07
CA GLN A 59 -9.39 1.61 -4.54
C GLN A 59 -10.30 2.44 -3.64
N ASP A 60 -10.60 3.67 -4.07
CA ASP A 60 -11.67 4.44 -3.46
C ASP A 60 -13.00 3.75 -3.74
N HIS A 61 -13.70 3.33 -2.69
CA HIS A 61 -15.05 2.82 -2.82
C HIS A 61 -15.98 4.01 -3.15
N PHE A 62 -16.08 4.39 -4.41
CA PHE A 62 -17.17 5.22 -4.90
C PHE A 62 -18.46 4.42 -4.76
N LEU A 63 -19.14 4.58 -3.62
CA LEU A 63 -20.54 4.19 -3.46
C LEU A 63 -21.37 5.08 -4.41
N GLY A 64 -21.74 4.53 -5.55
CA GLY A 64 -22.82 5.04 -6.40
C GLY A 64 -24.16 4.45 -6.01
#